data_AF-A0A356R8G7-F1
#
_entry.id   AF-A0A356R8G7-F1
#
_cell.length_a   1.000
_cell.length_b   1.000
_cell.length_c   1.000
_cell.angle_alpha   90.00
_cell.angle_beta   90.00
_cell.angle_gamma   90.00
#
_symmetry.space_group_name_H-M   'P 1'
#
loop_
_entity.id
_entity.type
_entity.pdbx_description
1 polymer ?
#
loop_
_entity_poly.entity_id
_entity_poly.type
_entity_poly.pdbx_seq_one_letter_code
_entity_poly.pdbx_strand_id
1 'polypeptide(L)'
;MASEKNDDSKIPFAGLLILITVLGGILFYQQPYKTERPVNDQQGKTLIVGDKRVQSRLWQDPFASVKIHKNAEPITSQSQRVAISRQPPSPQGDGSLLNIRKDRDHHNLRSQLSEITKTIGKPKPPFRVLIVVTEGTPFASGTEYRLRHRYAVVSALGEAGYIPEEGEFFRYFWWDRTTLQGNDTCWDESCPPLDVPLEWFIKPNVMANDHLLVLWVKDQDLEKKPLASLEDLVAFVKDSVPDAQKNQNYQDSVQSSMSFTVLGPFHSGTLRAMISEALAKPRQGLPSKDAAEGSTAIQFLSYSATASEAVLFEGLNIDKKQCFTETECWEYMK
;
A
#
# COMPACT_ATOMS: atom_id res chain seq x y z
N MET A 1 -18.48 70.24 -37.96
CA MET A 1 -18.58 69.01 -38.77
C MET A 1 -17.52 68.05 -38.25
N ALA A 2 -17.92 66.97 -37.59
CA ALA A 2 -17.03 65.92 -37.14
C ALA A 2 -17.66 64.60 -37.61
N SER A 3 -16.96 63.84 -38.46
CA SER A 3 -17.37 62.48 -38.81
C SER A 3 -16.65 61.52 -37.88
N GLU A 4 -17.39 60.84 -37.02
CA GLU A 4 -16.92 59.63 -36.34
C GLU A 4 -16.63 58.54 -37.38
N LYS A 5 -15.48 57.90 -37.25
CA LYS A 5 -15.06 56.75 -38.02
C LYS A 5 -15.13 55.55 -37.08
N ASN A 6 -16.14 54.69 -37.28
CA ASN A 6 -16.23 53.40 -36.57
C ASN A 6 -15.25 52.41 -37.22
N ASP A 7 -14.28 51.94 -36.46
CA ASP A 7 -13.41 50.83 -36.84
C ASP A 7 -14.09 49.50 -36.48
N ASP A 8 -14.54 48.77 -37.51
CA ASP A 8 -15.00 47.40 -37.39
C ASP A 8 -13.80 46.46 -37.16
N SER A 9 -13.64 46.00 -35.92
CA SER A 9 -12.69 44.96 -35.52
C SER A 9 -13.07 43.61 -36.13
N LYS A 10 -12.70 43.37 -37.40
CA LYS A 10 -12.87 42.07 -38.06
C LYS A 10 -11.82 41.10 -37.52
N ILE A 11 -12.17 40.37 -36.45
CA ILE A 11 -11.37 39.26 -35.96
C ILE A 11 -11.19 38.25 -37.11
N PRO A 12 -9.96 37.87 -37.47
CA PRO A 12 -9.72 36.95 -38.57
C PRO A 12 -10.27 35.57 -38.21
N PHE A 13 -11.47 35.28 -38.70
CA PHE A 13 -12.24 34.06 -38.42
C PHE A 13 -11.42 32.77 -38.65
N ALA A 14 -10.52 32.81 -39.63
CA ALA A 14 -9.58 31.73 -39.93
C ALA A 14 -8.63 31.41 -38.76
N GLY A 15 -8.15 32.43 -38.04
CA GLY A 15 -7.26 32.23 -36.89
C GLY A 15 -7.99 31.58 -35.71
N LEU A 16 -9.25 31.95 -35.48
CA LEU A 16 -10.09 31.35 -34.44
C LEU A 16 -10.34 29.85 -34.71
N LEU A 17 -10.61 29.50 -35.97
CA LEU A 17 -10.81 28.11 -36.40
C LEU A 17 -9.58 27.24 -36.15
N ILE A 18 -8.39 27.74 -36.45
CA ILE A 18 -7.13 27.02 -36.20
C ILE A 18 -6.93 26.82 -34.69
N LEU A 19 -7.18 27.84 -33.87
CA LEU A 19 -7.04 27.76 -32.43
C LEU A 19 -7.98 26.70 -31.82
N ILE A 20 -9.24 26.70 -32.25
CA ILE A 20 -10.24 25.70 -31.82
C ILE A 20 -9.81 24.29 -32.24
N THR A 21 -9.25 24.13 -33.44
CA THR A 21 -8.80 22.83 -33.95
C THR A 21 -7.61 22.29 -33.16
N VAL A 22 -6.64 23.14 -32.83
CA VAL A 22 -5.48 22.76 -32.01
C VAL A 22 -5.89 22.43 -30.57
N LEU A 23 -6.74 23.26 -29.95
CA LEU A 23 -7.28 22.99 -28.61
C LEU A 23 -8.12 21.70 -28.57
N GLY A 24 -8.96 21.49 -29.58
CA GLY A 24 -9.73 20.26 -29.74
C GLY A 24 -8.84 19.03 -29.89
N GLY A 25 -7.79 19.13 -30.70
CA GLY A 25 -6.80 18.05 -30.87
C GLY A 25 -6.08 17.69 -29.58
N ILE A 26 -5.65 18.68 -28.79
CA ILE A 26 -4.99 18.45 -27.50
C ILE A 26 -5.93 17.76 -26.51
N LEU A 27 -7.18 18.20 -26.41
CA LEU A 27 -8.18 17.61 -25.52
C LEU A 27 -8.56 16.19 -25.93
N PHE A 28 -8.63 15.91 -27.24
CA PHE A 28 -8.88 14.55 -27.75
C PHE A 28 -7.68 13.61 -27.56
N TYR A 29 -6.46 14.11 -27.75
CA TYR A 29 -5.23 13.32 -27.63
C TYR A 29 -4.92 12.90 -26.17
N GLN A 30 -5.45 13.62 -25.18
CA GLN A 30 -5.32 13.24 -23.77
C GLN A 30 -6.21 12.06 -23.35
N GLN A 31 -7.07 11.53 -24.23
CA GLN A 31 -7.78 10.29 -23.93
C GLN A 31 -6.81 9.11 -24.05
N PRO A 32 -6.51 8.38 -22.96
CA PRO A 32 -5.62 7.22 -23.04
C PRO A 32 -6.18 6.21 -24.05
N TYR A 33 -5.31 5.71 -24.93
CA TYR A 33 -5.69 4.74 -25.96
C TYR A 33 -6.43 3.55 -25.34
N LYS A 34 -7.75 3.49 -25.57
CA LYS A 34 -8.56 2.32 -25.22
C LYS A 34 -8.20 1.22 -26.20
N THR A 35 -7.53 0.19 -25.72
CA THR A 35 -7.19 -0.97 -26.57
C THR A 35 -8.47 -1.67 -27.00
N GLU A 36 -8.74 -1.75 -28.29
CA GLU A 36 -9.86 -2.52 -28.90
C GLU A 36 -9.65 -4.04 -28.85
N ARG A 37 -8.89 -4.54 -27.86
CA ARG A 37 -8.93 -5.98 -27.59
C ARG A 37 -10.38 -6.27 -27.20
N PRO A 38 -11.03 -7.27 -27.80
CA PRO A 38 -12.37 -7.66 -27.36
C PRO A 38 -12.25 -8.07 -25.90
N VAL A 39 -12.61 -7.16 -25.01
CA VAL A 39 -12.85 -7.48 -23.61
C VAL A 39 -14.09 -8.31 -23.70
N ASN A 40 -13.93 -9.62 -23.51
CA ASN A 40 -15.07 -10.47 -23.26
C ASN A 40 -15.75 -9.89 -22.02
N ASP A 41 -16.85 -9.17 -22.20
CA ASP A 41 -17.65 -8.52 -21.16
C ASP A 41 -18.17 -9.54 -20.12
N GLN A 42 -18.01 -10.84 -20.43
CA GLN A 42 -18.28 -11.97 -19.56
C GLN A 42 -17.13 -12.31 -18.58
N GLN A 43 -15.90 -11.80 -18.79
CA GLN A 43 -14.77 -11.97 -17.85
C GLN A 43 -14.67 -10.85 -16.80
N GLY A 44 -15.45 -9.78 -16.97
CA GLY A 44 -15.55 -8.64 -16.06
C GLY A 44 -16.60 -8.79 -14.96
N LYS A 45 -17.27 -9.94 -14.84
CA LYS A 45 -17.92 -10.30 -13.58
C LYS A 45 -16.80 -10.78 -12.67
N THR A 46 -16.17 -9.84 -11.95
CA THR A 46 -15.50 -10.19 -10.70
C THR A 46 -16.46 -11.10 -9.96
N LEU A 47 -16.09 -12.36 -9.77
CA LEU A 47 -16.85 -13.21 -8.88
C LEU A 47 -16.66 -12.52 -7.54
N ILE A 48 -17.71 -11.85 -7.06
CA ILE A 48 -17.76 -11.27 -5.71
C ILE A 48 -17.79 -12.48 -4.77
N VAL A 49 -16.62 -13.07 -4.53
CA VAL A 49 -16.44 -14.21 -3.64
C VAL A 49 -16.30 -13.64 -2.23
N GLY A 50 -17.43 -13.23 -1.66
CA GLY A 50 -17.53 -12.67 -0.31
C GLY A 50 -17.03 -11.23 -0.17
N ASP A 51 -17.61 -10.49 0.78
CA ASP A 51 -17.45 -9.04 1.02
C ASP A 51 -16.01 -8.57 1.33
N LYS A 52 -15.01 -9.46 1.30
CA LYS A 52 -13.65 -9.20 1.83
C LYS A 52 -12.52 -9.70 0.96
N ARG A 53 -12.81 -10.27 -0.20
CA ARG A 53 -11.82 -10.89 -1.07
C ARG A 53 -11.83 -10.24 -2.45
N VAL A 54 -10.63 -9.97 -2.95
CA VAL A 54 -10.41 -9.38 -4.25
C VAL A 54 -9.92 -10.48 -5.17
N GLN A 55 -10.66 -10.73 -6.25
CA GLN A 55 -10.21 -11.63 -7.31
C GLN A 55 -9.00 -11.02 -8.00
N SER A 56 -7.90 -11.76 -8.00
CA SER A 56 -6.70 -11.39 -8.73
C SER A 56 -5.90 -12.64 -9.08
N ARG A 57 -5.84 -12.92 -10.37
CA ARG A 57 -4.94 -13.96 -10.89
C ARG A 57 -3.49 -13.57 -10.58
N LEU A 58 -2.59 -14.54 -10.49
CA LEU A 58 -1.15 -14.29 -10.22
C LEU A 58 -0.52 -13.25 -11.18
N TRP A 59 -1.03 -13.17 -12.40
CA TRP A 59 -0.58 -12.24 -13.45
C TRP A 59 -1.34 -10.91 -13.49
N GLN A 60 -2.17 -10.62 -12.49
CA GLN A 60 -2.87 -9.34 -12.35
C GLN A 60 -2.22 -8.48 -11.25
N ASP A 61 -2.25 -7.16 -11.47
CA ASP A 61 -1.68 -6.19 -10.55
C ASP A 61 -2.56 -6.08 -9.29
N PRO A 62 -2.00 -6.31 -8.08
CA PRO A 62 -2.78 -6.27 -6.85
C PRO A 62 -3.41 -4.89 -6.60
N PHE A 63 -2.75 -3.79 -6.96
CA PHE A 63 -3.33 -2.46 -6.72
C PHE A 63 -4.46 -2.14 -7.71
N ALA A 64 -4.31 -2.52 -8.98
CA ALA A 64 -5.38 -2.38 -9.96
C ALA A 64 -6.60 -3.22 -9.60
N SER A 65 -6.38 -4.45 -9.12
CA SER A 65 -7.46 -5.35 -8.70
C SER A 65 -8.23 -4.79 -7.50
N VAL A 66 -7.55 -4.20 -6.51
CA VAL A 66 -8.21 -3.48 -5.40
C VAL A 66 -9.06 -2.32 -5.91
N LYS A 67 -8.53 -1.48 -6.81
CA LYS A 67 -9.28 -0.35 -7.37
C LYS A 67 -10.54 -0.81 -8.09
N ILE A 68 -10.44 -1.87 -8.89
CA ILE A 68 -11.60 -2.46 -9.60
C ILE A 68 -12.61 -2.99 -8.59
N HIS A 69 -12.16 -3.73 -7.57
CA HIS A 69 -13.05 -4.24 -6.52
C HIS A 69 -13.78 -3.11 -5.80
N LYS A 70 -13.08 -2.07 -5.34
CA LYS A 70 -13.69 -0.92 -4.65
C LYS A 70 -14.73 -0.20 -5.50
N ASN A 71 -14.54 -0.15 -6.81
CA ASN A 71 -15.51 0.47 -7.72
C ASN A 71 -16.71 -0.43 -8.02
N ALA A 72 -16.54 -1.76 -7.92
CA ALA A 72 -17.57 -2.76 -8.18
C ALA A 72 -18.33 -3.18 -6.92
N GLU A 73 -17.76 -2.95 -5.74
CA GLU A 73 -18.35 -3.24 -4.45
C GLU A 73 -19.64 -2.43 -4.28
N PRO A 74 -20.81 -3.08 -4.22
CA PRO A 74 -22.04 -2.36 -3.94
C PRO A 74 -21.89 -1.73 -2.56
N ILE A 75 -22.20 -0.42 -2.45
CA ILE A 75 -22.39 0.30 -1.18
C ILE A 75 -23.51 -0.43 -0.44
N THR A 76 -23.15 -1.49 0.27
CA THR A 76 -24.11 -2.43 0.82
C THR A 76 -24.48 -1.91 2.18
N SER A 77 -25.52 -1.09 2.14
CA SER A 77 -26.43 -0.83 3.24
C SER A 77 -26.92 -2.17 3.82
N GLN A 78 -26.13 -2.78 4.70
CA GLN A 78 -26.53 -3.84 5.62
C GLN A 78 -27.48 -3.31 6.72
N SER A 79 -28.39 -2.40 6.35
CA SER A 79 -29.47 -1.86 7.18
C SER A 79 -30.85 -1.97 6.53
N GLN A 80 -31.02 -2.76 5.47
CA GLN A 80 -32.36 -3.03 4.91
C GLN A 80 -32.60 -4.53 4.66
N ARG A 81 -32.53 -5.27 5.76
CA ARG A 81 -33.31 -6.50 5.94
C ARG A 81 -34.38 -6.32 7.02
N VAL A 82 -35.06 -5.17 7.08
CA VAL A 82 -36.39 -5.03 7.70
C VAL A 82 -37.16 -3.92 6.97
N ALA A 83 -38.45 -4.15 6.80
CA ALA A 83 -39.50 -3.24 6.33
C ALA A 83 -39.73 -3.17 4.81
N ILE A 84 -40.55 -4.11 4.35
CA ILE A 84 -41.77 -3.76 3.62
C ILE A 84 -42.46 -2.62 4.38
N SER A 85 -42.34 -1.37 3.92
CA SER A 85 -43.40 -0.36 4.11
C SER A 85 -43.12 0.86 3.22
N ARG A 86 -44.20 1.34 2.59
CA ARG A 86 -44.22 2.41 1.60
C ARG A 86 -44.07 3.77 2.30
N GLN A 87 -43.07 4.56 1.94
CA GLN A 87 -43.12 6.04 1.92
C GLN A 87 -41.83 6.64 1.32
N PRO A 88 -41.89 7.68 0.49
CA PRO A 88 -40.70 8.37 -0.02
C PRO A 88 -40.17 9.37 1.03
N PRO A 89 -38.84 9.48 1.24
CA PRO A 89 -38.30 10.46 2.18
C PRO A 89 -38.15 11.84 1.54
N SER A 90 -38.45 12.86 2.35
CA SER A 90 -38.28 14.29 2.13
C SER A 90 -36.80 14.74 2.19
N PRO A 91 -36.42 15.86 1.53
CA PRO A 91 -35.02 16.30 1.44
C PRO A 91 -34.70 17.41 2.45
N GLN A 92 -33.80 17.13 3.41
CA GLN A 92 -33.05 18.05 4.30
C GLN A 92 -32.36 17.15 5.34
N GLY A 93 -31.07 17.17 5.68
CA GLY A 93 -29.87 17.91 5.33
C GLY A 93 -28.76 17.37 6.27
N ASP A 94 -27.51 17.44 5.81
CA ASP A 94 -26.27 17.40 6.62
C ASP A 94 -25.91 16.14 7.46
N GLY A 95 -25.81 14.97 6.80
CA GLY A 95 -25.35 13.71 7.42
C GLY A 95 -24.31 12.92 6.61
N SER A 96 -23.62 13.56 5.65
CA SER A 96 -22.92 12.83 4.58
C SER A 96 -21.53 12.29 4.93
N LEU A 97 -20.86 12.78 5.98
CA LEU A 97 -19.47 12.36 6.27
C LEU A 97 -19.35 11.22 7.31
N LEU A 98 -20.31 11.09 8.22
CA LEU A 98 -20.31 10.02 9.23
C LEU A 98 -20.79 8.66 8.70
N ASN A 99 -21.62 8.66 7.66
CA ASN A 99 -22.15 7.42 7.06
C ASN A 99 -21.14 6.70 6.14
N ILE A 100 -20.11 7.40 5.63
CA ILE A 100 -19.05 6.78 4.80
C ILE A 100 -18.12 5.90 5.66
N ARG A 101 -17.92 6.24 6.94
CA ARG A 101 -17.01 5.51 7.84
C ARG A 101 -17.57 4.15 8.27
N LYS A 102 -18.87 4.03 8.51
CA LYS A 102 -19.52 2.78 8.96
C LYS A 102 -19.57 1.67 7.90
N ASP A 103 -19.52 2.03 6.63
CA ASP A 103 -19.63 1.06 5.52
C ASP A 103 -18.28 0.40 5.17
N ARG A 104 -17.16 0.85 5.77
CA ARG A 104 -15.79 0.38 5.47
C ARG A 104 -15.22 -0.58 6.51
N ASP A 105 -15.99 -0.95 7.53
CA ASP A 105 -15.52 -1.76 8.66
C ASP A 105 -15.10 -3.19 8.27
N HIS A 106 -15.49 -3.67 7.09
CA HIS A 106 -15.12 -5.00 6.62
C HIS A 106 -13.72 -5.07 5.98
N HIS A 107 -13.11 -3.93 5.60
CA HIS A 107 -11.74 -3.85 5.08
C HIS A 107 -10.75 -3.23 6.08
N ASN A 108 -11.05 -3.20 7.38
CA ASN A 108 -10.01 -2.91 8.38
C ASN A 108 -9.15 -4.17 8.63
N LEU A 109 -7.86 -3.97 8.91
CA LEU A 109 -6.90 -5.07 9.07
C LEU A 109 -7.32 -6.04 10.17
N ARG A 110 -7.84 -5.53 11.29
CA ARG A 110 -8.33 -6.37 12.39
C ARG A 110 -9.41 -7.33 11.95
N SER A 111 -10.37 -6.87 11.15
CA SER A 111 -11.45 -7.69 10.65
C SER A 111 -10.95 -8.76 9.67
N GLN A 112 -9.96 -8.43 8.84
CA GLN A 112 -9.30 -9.37 7.92
C GLN A 112 -8.54 -10.44 8.68
N LEU A 113 -7.69 -10.04 9.64
CA LEU A 113 -6.98 -10.95 10.52
C LEU A 113 -7.94 -11.85 11.29
N SER A 114 -9.05 -11.31 11.81
CA SER A 114 -10.04 -12.10 12.56
C SER A 114 -10.74 -13.18 11.72
N GLU A 115 -10.81 -13.01 10.40
CA GLU A 115 -11.41 -13.98 9.49
C GLU A 115 -10.40 -15.05 9.10
N ILE A 116 -9.16 -14.63 8.82
CA ILE A 116 -8.04 -15.54 8.59
C ILE A 116 -7.87 -16.46 9.81
N THR A 117 -7.87 -15.91 11.03
CA THR A 117 -7.70 -16.73 12.24
C THR A 117 -8.85 -17.68 12.53
N LYS A 118 -10.07 -17.37 12.07
CA LYS A 118 -11.20 -18.32 12.13
C LYS A 118 -11.02 -19.50 11.17
N THR A 119 -10.44 -19.24 10.01
CA THR A 119 -10.31 -20.24 8.93
C THR A 119 -9.09 -21.13 9.14
N ILE A 120 -7.96 -20.54 9.52
CA ILE A 120 -6.65 -21.18 9.57
C ILE A 120 -6.19 -21.49 11.01
N GLY A 121 -6.85 -20.87 12.01
CA GLY A 121 -6.43 -20.91 13.40
C GLY A 121 -5.63 -19.68 13.81
N LYS A 122 -5.44 -19.50 15.11
CA LYS A 122 -4.72 -18.34 15.66
C LYS A 122 -3.25 -18.37 15.22
N PRO A 123 -2.66 -17.21 14.86
CA PRO A 123 -1.23 -17.15 14.60
C PRO A 123 -0.49 -17.60 15.85
N LYS A 124 0.35 -18.62 15.68
CA LYS A 124 1.27 -19.05 16.73
C LYS A 124 2.59 -18.29 16.55
N PRO A 125 3.22 -17.84 17.64
CA PRO A 125 4.59 -17.36 17.60
C PRO A 125 5.53 -18.38 16.93
N PRO A 126 6.47 -17.95 16.07
CA PRO A 126 6.69 -16.58 15.60
C PRO A 126 5.75 -16.16 14.46
N PHE A 127 5.22 -14.93 14.53
CA PHE A 127 4.35 -14.40 13.48
C PHE A 127 5.14 -13.48 12.54
N ARG A 128 5.36 -13.93 11.30
CA ARG A 128 6.20 -13.22 10.33
C ARG A 128 5.38 -12.32 9.41
N VAL A 129 5.83 -11.08 9.24
CA VAL A 129 5.26 -10.12 8.29
C VAL A 129 6.34 -9.68 7.30
N LEU A 130 6.08 -9.90 6.01
CA LEU A 130 6.92 -9.44 4.89
C LEU A 130 6.23 -8.25 4.20
N ILE A 131 6.84 -7.08 4.27
CA ILE A 131 6.40 -5.88 3.56
C ILE A 131 7.19 -5.79 2.26
N VAL A 132 6.51 -5.89 1.12
CA VAL A 132 7.13 -5.76 -0.20
C VAL A 132 6.89 -4.37 -0.75
N VAL A 133 7.96 -3.60 -0.88
CA VAL A 133 7.93 -2.27 -1.48
C VAL A 133 8.21 -2.39 -2.97
N THR A 134 7.22 -1.98 -3.78
CA THR A 134 7.25 -2.11 -5.24
C THR A 134 6.97 -0.78 -5.95
N GLU A 135 7.23 -0.72 -7.25
CA GLU A 135 6.91 0.46 -8.06
C GLU A 135 5.41 0.75 -8.10
N GLY A 136 5.02 1.99 -7.78
CA GLY A 136 3.64 2.46 -7.76
C GLY A 136 3.25 3.43 -8.87
N THR A 137 4.08 3.60 -9.91
CA THR A 137 3.71 4.49 -11.03
C THR A 137 2.46 3.94 -11.75
N PRO A 138 1.59 4.83 -12.28
CA PRO A 138 0.38 4.44 -13.00
C PRO A 138 0.67 4.00 -14.45
N PHE A 139 1.93 4.03 -14.88
CA PHE A 139 2.32 3.69 -16.24
C PHE A 139 2.39 2.16 -16.45
N ALA A 140 2.40 1.75 -17.71
CA ALA A 140 2.51 0.34 -18.09
C ALA A 140 3.81 -0.29 -17.53
N SER A 141 4.91 0.48 -17.48
CA SER A 141 6.16 0.04 -16.87
C SER A 141 5.98 -0.33 -15.40
N GLY A 142 5.38 0.55 -14.60
CA GLY A 142 5.14 0.28 -13.18
C GLY A 142 4.24 -0.92 -12.96
N THR A 143 3.22 -1.08 -13.81
CA THR A 143 2.35 -2.27 -13.78
C THR A 143 3.16 -3.55 -14.05
N GLU A 144 4.02 -3.54 -15.07
CA GLU A 144 4.89 -4.67 -15.41
C GLU A 144 5.88 -5.00 -14.27
N TYR A 145 6.50 -3.98 -13.64
CA TYR A 145 7.40 -4.21 -12.50
C TYR A 145 6.66 -4.83 -11.31
N ARG A 146 5.45 -4.36 -10.98
CA ARG A 146 4.63 -4.97 -9.92
C ARG A 146 4.31 -6.43 -10.19
N LEU A 147 3.95 -6.76 -11.43
CA LEU A 147 3.69 -8.15 -11.83
C LEU A 147 4.93 -9.02 -11.67
N ARG A 148 6.09 -8.52 -12.11
CA ARG A 148 7.37 -9.25 -11.99
C ARG A 148 7.79 -9.43 -10.54
N HIS A 149 7.65 -8.42 -9.68
CA HIS A 149 7.94 -8.56 -8.25
C HIS A 149 6.99 -9.53 -7.57
N ARG A 150 5.69 -9.46 -7.85
CA ARG A 150 4.73 -10.42 -7.31
C ARG A 150 5.09 -11.84 -7.73
N TYR A 151 5.37 -12.06 -9.01
CA TYR A 151 5.80 -13.36 -9.51
C TYR A 151 7.09 -13.85 -8.81
N ALA A 152 8.10 -12.99 -8.68
CA ALA A 152 9.36 -13.35 -8.04
C ALA A 152 9.18 -13.72 -6.56
N VAL A 153 8.44 -12.91 -5.79
CA VAL A 153 8.16 -13.16 -4.37
C VAL A 153 7.35 -14.44 -4.20
N VAL A 154 6.26 -14.61 -4.94
CA VAL A 154 5.41 -15.81 -4.85
C VAL A 154 6.19 -17.06 -5.23
N SER A 155 7.02 -16.99 -6.28
CA SER A 155 7.87 -18.11 -6.69
C SER A 155 8.90 -18.47 -5.62
N ALA A 156 9.58 -17.47 -5.05
CA ALA A 156 10.56 -17.68 -3.98
C ALA A 156 9.89 -18.26 -2.71
N LEU A 157 8.69 -17.82 -2.38
CA LEU A 157 7.90 -18.38 -1.28
C LEU A 157 7.50 -19.83 -1.56
N GLY A 158 7.08 -20.14 -2.79
CA GLY A 158 6.79 -21.50 -3.25
C GLY A 158 8.00 -22.43 -3.10
N GLU A 159 9.19 -22.00 -3.54
CA GLU A 159 10.45 -22.74 -3.38
C GLU A 159 10.83 -22.91 -1.89
N ALA A 160 10.52 -21.92 -1.05
CA ALA A 160 10.71 -22.02 0.40
C ALA A 160 9.66 -22.92 1.11
N GLY A 161 8.69 -23.47 0.36
CA GLY A 161 7.64 -24.37 0.84
C GLY A 161 6.41 -23.67 1.39
N TYR A 162 6.26 -22.36 1.17
CA TYR A 162 5.05 -21.63 1.50
C TYR A 162 4.01 -21.76 0.39
N ILE A 163 2.77 -21.94 0.80
CA ILE A 163 1.61 -22.07 -0.08
C ILE A 163 0.67 -20.91 0.28
N PRO A 164 0.17 -20.14 -0.71
CA PRO A 164 -0.82 -19.11 -0.43
C PRO A 164 -2.10 -19.73 0.13
N GLU A 165 -2.80 -19.01 1.02
CA GLU A 165 -4.15 -19.38 1.48
C GLU A 165 -5.06 -19.63 0.27
N GLU A 166 -5.01 -18.73 -0.72
CA GLU A 166 -5.76 -18.82 -1.97
C GLU A 166 -4.92 -18.34 -3.15
N GLY A 167 -4.91 -19.10 -4.26
CA GLY A 167 -4.10 -18.78 -5.43
C GLY A 167 -4.70 -17.74 -6.39
N GLU A 168 -6.00 -17.46 -6.29
CA GLU A 168 -6.74 -16.56 -7.20
C GLU A 168 -7.37 -15.34 -6.52
N PHE A 169 -7.22 -15.24 -5.20
CA PHE A 169 -7.82 -14.19 -4.40
C PHE A 169 -6.81 -13.67 -3.39
N PHE A 170 -6.87 -12.37 -3.13
CA PHE A 170 -6.16 -11.75 -2.01
C PHE A 170 -7.11 -10.87 -1.21
N ARG A 171 -6.65 -10.35 -0.08
CA ARG A 171 -7.38 -9.41 0.77
C ARG A 171 -6.71 -8.04 0.71
N TYR A 172 -7.40 -6.99 1.11
CA TYR A 172 -6.72 -5.72 1.35
C TYR A 172 -7.24 -5.10 2.63
N PHE A 173 -6.49 -4.15 3.16
CA PHE A 173 -6.96 -3.33 4.25
C PHE A 173 -6.67 -1.86 4.04
N TRP A 174 -7.39 -1.03 4.77
CA TRP A 174 -7.15 0.40 4.81
C TRP A 174 -6.16 0.75 5.93
N TRP A 175 -5.01 1.27 5.55
CA TRP A 175 -4.01 1.79 6.47
C TRP A 175 -4.34 3.26 6.75
N ASP A 176 -4.82 3.52 7.97
CA ASP A 176 -5.05 4.86 8.48
C ASP A 176 -3.72 5.49 8.91
N ARG A 177 -3.39 6.61 8.28
CA ARG A 177 -2.09 7.31 8.40
C ARG A 177 -2.22 8.61 9.20
N THR A 178 -3.30 8.78 9.96
CA THR A 178 -3.56 9.98 10.79
C THR A 178 -2.52 10.23 11.89
N THR A 179 -1.74 9.22 12.24
CA THR A 179 -0.56 9.26 13.12
C THR A 179 0.66 9.93 12.45
N LEU A 180 0.75 9.87 11.12
CA LEU A 180 1.79 10.54 10.33
C LEU A 180 1.44 12.02 10.14
N GLN A 181 1.44 12.81 11.22
CA GLN A 181 1.06 14.22 11.14
C GLN A 181 2.19 15.13 10.64
N GLY A 182 1.84 16.06 9.75
CA GLY A 182 2.63 17.24 9.41
C GLY A 182 3.12 17.29 7.96
N ASN A 183 3.40 18.50 7.48
CA ASN A 183 3.92 18.76 6.13
C ASN A 183 5.28 18.10 5.86
N ASP A 184 5.93 17.56 6.89
CA ASP A 184 7.24 16.92 6.79
C ASP A 184 7.16 15.41 6.52
N THR A 185 6.02 14.75 6.74
CA THR A 185 5.84 13.31 6.50
C THR A 185 5.20 13.04 5.15
N CYS A 186 4.14 13.77 4.80
CA CYS A 186 3.35 13.53 3.59
C CYS A 186 3.52 14.63 2.53
N TRP A 187 3.28 14.28 1.27
CA TRP A 187 3.17 15.26 0.18
C TRP A 187 1.89 16.09 0.28
N ASP A 188 0.80 15.49 0.77
CA ASP A 188 -0.50 16.11 1.02
C ASP A 188 -0.68 16.37 2.53
N GLU A 189 -1.21 17.54 2.90
CA GLU A 189 -1.48 17.92 4.30
C GLU A 189 -2.43 16.93 5.01
N SER A 190 -3.25 16.21 4.24
CA SER A 190 -4.26 15.27 4.74
C SER A 190 -3.81 13.82 4.87
N CYS A 191 -2.59 13.46 4.42
CA CYS A 191 -2.03 12.10 4.47
C CYS A 191 -3.09 11.01 4.21
N PRO A 192 -3.64 10.91 2.98
CA PRO A 192 -4.80 10.08 2.76
C PRO A 192 -4.48 8.62 3.09
N PRO A 193 -5.43 7.91 3.70
CA PRO A 193 -5.30 6.49 4.00
C PRO A 193 -5.17 5.65 2.73
N LEU A 194 -4.41 4.57 2.84
CA LEU A 194 -3.99 3.77 1.69
C LEU A 194 -4.62 2.39 1.72
N ASP A 195 -4.95 1.86 0.53
CA ASP A 195 -5.32 0.46 0.39
C ASP A 195 -4.04 -0.38 0.27
N VAL A 196 -3.83 -1.29 1.22
CA VAL A 196 -2.67 -2.20 1.25
C VAL A 196 -3.14 -3.61 0.91
N PRO A 197 -2.81 -4.14 -0.29
CA PRO A 197 -3.04 -5.53 -0.61
C PRO A 197 -2.28 -6.46 0.33
N LEU A 198 -2.90 -7.59 0.66
CA LEU A 198 -2.54 -8.52 1.70
C LEU A 198 -2.73 -9.95 1.21
N GLU A 199 -1.68 -10.76 1.30
CA GLU A 199 -1.68 -12.17 0.95
C GLU A 199 -1.18 -12.99 2.14
N TRP A 200 -1.90 -14.07 2.47
CA TRP A 200 -1.54 -14.96 3.57
C TRP A 200 -0.89 -16.23 3.03
N PHE A 201 0.23 -16.62 3.62
CA PHE A 201 0.98 -17.82 3.25
C PHE A 201 1.16 -18.74 4.44
N ILE A 202 1.11 -20.04 4.15
CA ILE A 202 1.25 -21.11 5.14
C ILE A 202 2.32 -22.05 4.63
N LYS A 203 3.30 -22.35 5.48
CA LYS A 203 4.22 -23.46 5.26
C LYS A 203 3.81 -24.61 6.17
N PRO A 204 3.25 -25.70 5.61
CA PRO A 204 2.84 -26.86 6.39
C PRO A 204 4.05 -27.45 7.13
N ASN A 205 3.90 -27.68 8.43
CA ASN A 205 4.94 -28.28 9.25
C ASN A 205 4.29 -29.23 10.25
N VAL A 206 4.95 -30.37 10.48
CA VAL A 206 4.47 -31.50 11.29
C VAL A 206 4.10 -31.08 12.71
N MET A 207 4.78 -30.08 13.27
CA MET A 207 4.59 -29.63 14.66
C MET A 207 3.64 -28.43 14.77
N ALA A 208 3.79 -27.45 13.88
CA ALA A 208 2.93 -26.27 13.78
C ALA A 208 3.18 -25.60 12.44
N ASN A 209 2.12 -25.23 11.73
CA ASN A 209 2.25 -24.47 10.49
C ASN A 209 2.94 -23.13 10.74
N ASP A 210 3.87 -22.78 9.86
CA ASP A 210 4.47 -21.45 9.87
C ASP A 210 3.59 -20.51 9.05
N HIS A 211 3.29 -19.35 9.64
CA HIS A 211 2.46 -18.33 9.00
C HIS A 211 3.32 -17.15 8.54
N LEU A 212 3.02 -16.67 7.33
CA LEU A 212 3.65 -15.49 6.74
C LEU A 212 2.59 -14.57 6.15
N LEU A 213 2.58 -13.32 6.62
CA LEU A 213 1.73 -12.26 6.09
C LEU A 213 2.52 -11.41 5.09
N VAL A 214 2.09 -11.32 3.84
CA VAL A 214 2.72 -10.49 2.82
C VAL A 214 1.88 -9.24 2.58
N LEU A 215 2.50 -8.07 2.73
CA LEU A 215 1.89 -6.75 2.51
C LEU A 215 2.52 -6.06 1.31
N TRP A 216 1.70 -5.57 0.38
CA TRP A 216 2.17 -4.88 -0.81
C TRP A 216 2.07 -3.36 -0.64
N VAL A 217 3.20 -2.66 -0.72
CA VAL A 217 3.26 -1.21 -0.55
C VAL A 217 3.90 -0.58 -1.78
N LYS A 218 3.32 0.51 -2.27
CA LYS A 218 3.92 1.30 -3.36
C LYS A 218 5.00 2.20 -2.77
N ASP A 219 6.15 2.23 -3.42
CA ASP A 219 7.29 3.05 -3.00
C ASP A 219 6.92 4.54 -2.91
N GLN A 220 6.15 5.04 -3.87
CA GLN A 220 5.69 6.43 -3.91
C GLN A 220 4.73 6.78 -2.76
N ASP A 221 4.06 5.79 -2.19
CA ASP A 221 3.12 5.98 -1.09
C ASP A 221 3.84 6.10 0.28
N LEU A 222 5.16 5.85 0.32
CA LEU A 222 5.98 6.03 1.52
C LEU A 222 6.30 7.51 1.82
N GLU A 223 5.95 8.41 0.90
CA GLU A 223 6.00 9.87 1.04
C GLU A 223 7.42 10.44 1.27
N LYS A 224 7.54 11.56 2.02
CA LYS A 224 8.79 12.29 2.28
C LYS A 224 9.68 11.59 3.32
N LYS A 225 9.07 10.81 4.21
CA LYS A 225 9.74 10.09 5.30
C LYS A 225 9.45 8.59 5.20
N PRO A 226 9.97 7.88 4.18
CA PRO A 226 9.72 6.46 3.99
C PRO A 226 9.99 5.55 5.18
N LEU A 227 11.04 5.81 5.97
CA LEU A 227 11.33 4.96 7.13
C LEU A 227 10.27 5.16 8.23
N ALA A 228 9.90 6.41 8.53
CA ALA A 228 8.82 6.70 9.47
C ALA A 228 7.45 6.15 9.00
N SER A 229 7.17 6.22 7.70
CA SER A 229 5.96 5.62 7.12
C SER A 229 5.92 4.09 7.33
N LEU A 230 7.05 3.38 7.16
CA LEU A 230 7.11 1.94 7.40
C LEU A 230 6.97 1.60 8.90
N GLU A 231 7.55 2.40 9.79
CA GLU A 231 7.40 2.25 11.24
C GLU A 231 5.94 2.40 11.67
N ASP A 232 5.24 3.36 11.09
CA ASP A 232 3.81 3.57 11.31
C ASP A 232 2.97 2.39 10.83
N LEU A 233 3.25 1.85 9.63
CA LEU A 233 2.60 0.64 9.14
C LEU A 233 2.83 -0.55 10.08
N VAL A 234 4.05 -0.72 10.60
CA VAL A 234 4.39 -1.77 11.56
C VAL A 234 3.60 -1.60 12.85
N ALA A 235 3.51 -0.39 13.39
CA ALA A 235 2.69 -0.09 14.57
C ALA A 235 1.21 -0.40 14.31
N PHE A 236 0.67 0.06 13.18
CA PHE A 236 -0.69 -0.21 12.75
C PHE A 236 -1.02 -1.71 12.68
N VAL A 237 -0.08 -2.51 12.15
CA VAL A 237 -0.21 -3.97 12.06
C VAL A 237 -0.17 -4.63 13.44
N LYS A 238 0.74 -4.21 14.33
CA LYS A 238 0.83 -4.70 15.72
C LYS A 238 -0.46 -4.44 16.50
N ASP A 239 -1.06 -3.26 16.32
CA ASP A 239 -2.28 -2.85 17.02
C ASP A 239 -3.54 -3.55 16.49
N SER A 240 -3.50 -4.07 15.26
CA SER A 240 -4.65 -4.69 14.59
C SER A 240 -4.86 -6.18 14.94
N VAL A 241 -3.97 -6.81 15.71
CA VAL A 241 -4.06 -8.26 15.98
C VAL A 241 -5.28 -8.59 16.90
N PRO A 242 -6.24 -9.44 16.47
CA PRO A 242 -7.57 -9.55 17.10
C PRO A 242 -7.63 -9.99 18.57
N ASP A 243 -6.68 -10.82 19.02
CA ASP A 243 -6.68 -11.45 20.35
C ASP A 243 -5.88 -10.68 21.41
N ALA A 244 -5.27 -9.55 21.04
CA ALA A 244 -4.56 -8.66 21.96
C ALA A 244 -5.45 -8.19 23.12
N GLN A 245 -6.71 -7.85 22.85
CA GLN A 245 -7.52 -7.11 23.83
C GLN A 245 -8.17 -7.94 24.94
N LYS A 246 -8.18 -9.28 24.87
CA LYS A 246 -8.87 -10.13 25.88
C LYS A 246 -7.93 -10.76 26.92
N ASN A 247 -6.63 -10.80 26.65
CA ASN A 247 -5.63 -11.30 27.59
C ASN A 247 -4.31 -10.56 27.36
N GLN A 248 -3.98 -9.64 28.26
CA GLN A 248 -2.82 -8.75 28.16
C GLN A 248 -1.49 -9.54 28.06
N ASN A 249 -1.38 -10.69 28.74
CA ASN A 249 -0.19 -11.55 28.66
C ASN A 249 -0.05 -12.23 27.28
N TYR A 250 -1.17 -12.52 26.61
CA TYR A 250 -1.17 -13.06 25.25
C TYR A 250 -0.87 -11.96 24.21
N GLN A 251 -1.34 -10.74 24.45
CA GLN A 251 -1.01 -9.57 23.62
C GLN A 251 0.49 -9.34 23.57
N ASP A 252 1.12 -9.23 24.74
CA ASP A 252 2.54 -8.89 24.84
C ASP A 252 3.40 -9.99 24.20
N SER A 253 3.01 -11.26 24.35
CA SER A 253 3.74 -12.38 23.73
C SER A 253 3.60 -12.43 22.21
N VAL A 254 2.41 -12.22 21.65
CA VAL A 254 2.22 -12.22 20.19
C VAL A 254 2.90 -10.99 19.56
N GLN A 255 2.68 -9.79 20.11
CA GLN A 255 3.30 -8.55 19.59
C GLN A 255 4.83 -8.59 19.71
N SER A 256 5.37 -9.15 20.79
CA SER A 256 6.83 -9.31 20.96
C SER A 256 7.42 -10.44 20.11
N SER A 257 6.61 -11.39 19.65
CA SER A 257 7.05 -12.48 18.75
C SER A 257 6.88 -12.16 17.26
N MET A 258 6.41 -10.96 16.95
CA MET A 258 6.14 -10.53 15.59
C MET A 258 7.40 -9.97 14.96
N SER A 259 7.90 -10.63 13.92
CA SER A 259 9.09 -10.20 13.18
C SER A 259 8.68 -9.58 11.85
N PHE A 260 9.26 -8.43 11.52
CA PHE A 260 8.98 -7.69 10.30
C PHE A 260 10.19 -7.68 9.40
N THR A 261 9.99 -8.04 8.14
CA THR A 261 11.00 -7.94 7.08
C THR A 261 10.44 -7.05 5.97
N VAL A 262 11.24 -6.09 5.50
CA VAL A 262 10.92 -5.20 4.39
C VAL A 262 11.79 -5.59 3.20
N LEU A 263 11.17 -5.95 2.09
CA LEU A 263 11.83 -6.19 0.80
C LEU A 263 11.73 -4.92 -0.05
N GLY A 264 12.83 -4.17 -0.15
CA GLY A 264 12.89 -2.88 -0.86
C GLY A 264 13.84 -1.87 -0.20
N PRO A 265 13.72 -0.57 -0.53
CA PRO A 265 12.73 0.03 -1.44
C PRO A 265 13.04 -0.23 -2.92
N PHE A 266 12.16 0.17 -3.83
CA PHE A 266 12.35 -0.04 -5.27
C PHE A 266 13.30 0.98 -5.89
N HIS A 267 13.18 2.27 -5.51
CA HIS A 267 14.05 3.34 -6.01
C HIS A 267 15.21 3.62 -5.07
N SER A 268 16.39 3.89 -5.65
CA SER A 268 17.58 4.35 -4.92
C SER A 268 17.36 5.67 -4.18
N GLY A 269 16.50 6.55 -4.72
CA GLY A 269 16.11 7.80 -4.07
C GLY A 269 15.41 7.56 -2.72
N THR A 270 14.49 6.59 -2.66
CA THR A 270 13.83 6.20 -1.41
C THR A 270 14.82 5.60 -0.43
N LEU A 271 15.73 4.74 -0.88
CA LEU A 271 16.77 4.16 -0.01
C LEU A 271 17.64 5.27 0.60
N ARG A 272 18.07 6.24 -0.21
CA ARG A 272 18.82 7.40 0.26
C ARG A 272 18.04 8.22 1.29
N ALA A 273 16.74 8.42 1.09
CA ALA A 273 15.87 9.11 2.03
C ALA A 273 15.76 8.34 3.36
N MET A 274 15.57 7.03 3.32
CA MET A 274 15.53 6.17 4.51
C MET A 274 16.83 6.24 5.32
N ILE A 275 18.00 6.19 4.65
CA ILE A 275 19.30 6.34 5.31
C ILE A 275 19.43 7.72 5.95
N SER A 276 19.05 8.78 5.22
CA SER A 276 19.09 10.16 5.73
C SER A 276 18.19 10.34 6.95
N GLU A 277 17.00 9.74 6.94
CA GLU A 277 16.10 9.71 8.09
C GLU A 277 16.68 8.96 9.28
N ALA A 278 17.29 7.79 9.06
CA ALA A 278 17.89 6.97 10.10
C ALA A 278 18.99 7.73 10.86
N LEU A 279 19.74 8.56 10.14
CA LEU A 279 20.81 9.39 10.73
C LEU A 279 20.27 10.61 11.47
N ALA A 280 19.17 11.20 10.99
CA ALA A 280 18.56 12.37 11.61
C ALA A 280 17.93 12.07 12.99
N LYS A 281 17.53 10.82 13.24
CA LYS A 281 17.02 10.36 14.54
C LYS A 281 17.60 8.97 14.83
N PRO A 282 18.51 8.83 15.81
CA PRO A 282 18.92 7.53 16.30
C PRO A 282 17.68 6.79 16.81
N ARG A 283 17.28 5.73 16.10
CA ARG A 283 16.09 4.96 16.42
C ARG A 283 16.48 3.75 17.26
N GLN A 284 15.84 3.59 18.42
CA GLN A 284 15.90 2.35 19.18
C GLN A 284 15.12 1.28 18.41
N GLY A 285 15.79 0.19 18.01
CA GLY A 285 15.13 -0.96 17.37
C GLY A 285 15.35 -1.13 15.86
N LEU A 286 16.31 -0.43 15.24
CA LEU A 286 16.87 -0.92 13.97
C LEU A 286 17.68 -2.20 14.26
N PRO A 287 17.64 -3.20 13.37
CA PRO A 287 18.21 -4.52 13.60
C PRO A 287 19.73 -4.39 13.75
N SER A 288 20.25 -4.76 14.92
CA SER A 288 21.67 -5.03 15.07
C SER A 288 21.98 -6.40 14.46
N LYS A 289 23.19 -6.56 13.94
CA LYS A 289 23.78 -7.84 13.49
C LYS A 289 23.74 -8.96 14.53
N ASP A 290 23.64 -8.59 15.80
CA ASP A 290 23.58 -9.51 16.94
C ASP A 290 22.14 -9.70 17.44
N ALA A 291 21.15 -9.18 16.71
CA ALA A 291 19.74 -9.45 16.94
C ALA A 291 19.48 -10.95 16.76
N ALA A 292 19.42 -11.67 17.87
CA ALA A 292 19.01 -13.07 17.90
C ALA A 292 17.73 -13.30 17.07
N GLU A 293 17.61 -14.49 16.46
CA GLU A 293 16.35 -14.96 15.88
C GLU A 293 15.20 -14.72 16.89
N GLY A 294 14.32 -13.78 16.59
CA GLY A 294 13.26 -13.32 17.51
C GLY A 294 13.33 -11.85 17.94
N SER A 295 14.29 -11.06 17.46
CA SER A 295 14.27 -9.60 17.67
C SER A 295 13.05 -8.94 17.00
N THR A 296 12.43 -8.00 17.72
CA THR A 296 11.28 -7.20 17.27
C THR A 296 11.65 -6.10 16.26
N ALA A 297 12.93 -6.02 15.89
CA ALA A 297 13.47 -5.06 14.94
C ALA A 297 13.01 -5.34 13.50
N ILE A 298 12.84 -4.28 12.71
CA ILE A 298 12.43 -4.36 11.30
C ILE A 298 13.67 -4.69 10.45
N GLN A 299 13.72 -5.86 9.82
CA GLN A 299 14.80 -6.24 8.91
C GLN A 299 14.59 -5.62 7.52
N PHE A 300 15.60 -5.01 6.92
CA PHE A 300 15.54 -4.47 5.56
C PHE A 300 16.38 -5.30 4.59
N LEU A 301 15.79 -5.69 3.46
CA LEU A 301 16.43 -6.43 2.38
C LEU A 301 16.27 -5.62 1.08
N SER A 302 17.34 -4.95 0.64
CA SER A 302 17.31 -4.21 -0.62
C SER A 302 17.76 -5.09 -1.78
N TYR A 303 16.85 -5.39 -2.71
CA TYR A 303 17.13 -6.18 -3.91
C TYR A 303 17.54 -5.31 -5.12
N SER A 304 17.31 -4.00 -5.05
CA SER A 304 17.56 -3.04 -6.12
C SER A 304 18.82 -2.18 -5.87
N ALA A 305 19.40 -2.26 -4.68
CA ALA A 305 20.62 -1.53 -4.35
C ALA A 305 21.81 -2.07 -5.16
N THR A 306 22.34 -1.23 -6.06
CA THR A 306 23.56 -1.52 -6.83
C THR A 306 24.81 -0.95 -6.18
N ALA A 307 24.65 -0.05 -5.21
CA ALA A 307 25.74 0.58 -4.48
C ALA A 307 26.00 -0.19 -3.18
N SER A 308 27.27 -0.36 -2.82
CA SER A 308 27.61 -0.84 -1.49
C SER A 308 27.26 0.21 -0.45
N GLU A 309 27.04 -0.24 0.77
CA GLU A 309 26.74 0.61 1.92
C GLU A 309 27.77 1.75 2.11
N ALA A 310 29.06 1.44 1.96
CA ALA A 310 30.13 2.43 2.06
C ALA A 310 29.96 3.59 1.06
N VAL A 311 29.57 3.28 -0.18
CA VAL A 311 29.34 4.28 -1.24
C VAL A 311 28.09 5.11 -0.94
N LEU A 312 27.06 4.50 -0.34
CA LEU A 312 25.83 5.21 0.04
C LEU A 312 26.09 6.25 1.13
N PHE A 313 26.88 5.91 2.14
CA PHE A 313 27.24 6.84 3.22
C PHE A 313 28.19 7.96 2.76
N GLU A 314 29.16 7.64 1.90
CA GLU A 314 30.04 8.64 1.30
C GLU A 314 29.23 9.66 0.48
N GLY A 315 28.28 9.20 -0.35
CA GLY A 315 27.41 10.06 -1.16
C GLY A 315 26.44 10.95 -0.38
N LEU A 316 26.36 10.78 0.94
CA LEU A 316 25.61 11.62 1.87
C LEU A 316 26.51 12.62 2.62
N ASN A 317 27.82 12.67 2.32
CA ASN A 317 28.83 13.51 2.99
C ASN A 317 28.83 13.31 4.52
N ILE A 318 28.56 12.08 4.97
CA ILE A 318 28.58 11.76 6.39
C ILE A 318 30.03 11.43 6.72
N ASP A 319 30.68 12.31 7.48
CA ASP A 319 32.02 12.06 7.99
C ASP A 319 31.91 10.89 9.00
N LYS A 320 32.74 9.84 8.86
CA LYS A 320 32.72 8.69 9.80
C LYS A 320 32.87 9.09 11.26
N LYS A 321 33.37 10.31 11.52
CA LYS A 321 33.50 10.93 12.84
C LYS A 321 32.19 11.43 13.47
N GLN A 322 31.13 11.61 12.69
CA GLN A 322 29.77 11.87 13.21
C GLN A 322 29.06 10.60 13.68
N CYS A 323 29.63 9.43 13.38
CA CYS A 323 29.29 8.18 14.07
C CYS A 323 30.18 8.11 15.32
N PHE A 324 29.57 8.02 16.50
CA PHE A 324 30.28 7.97 17.77
C PHE A 324 31.00 6.61 17.89
N THR A 325 32.18 6.50 17.28
CA THR A 325 33.13 5.36 17.28
C THR A 325 32.97 4.31 16.17
N GLU A 326 34.12 3.84 15.66
CA GLU A 326 34.28 2.86 14.56
C GLU A 326 33.58 1.51 14.80
N THR A 327 33.23 1.21 16.04
CA THR A 327 32.46 0.01 16.43
C THR A 327 30.95 0.17 16.21
N GLU A 328 30.39 1.38 16.27
CA GLU A 328 28.95 1.61 16.12
C GLU A 328 28.49 1.57 14.65
N CYS A 329 29.37 1.84 13.67
CA CYS A 329 29.02 1.70 12.25
C CYS A 329 28.81 0.23 11.83
N TRP A 330 29.36 -0.75 12.56
CA TRP A 330 29.43 -2.14 12.12
C TRP A 330 28.42 -3.08 12.80
N GLU A 331 27.82 -2.67 13.91
CA GLU A 331 26.84 -3.48 14.64
C GLU A 331 25.39 -3.23 14.20
N TYR A 332 25.13 -2.19 13.40
CA TYR A 332 23.77 -1.77 13.04
C TYR A 332 23.18 -2.35 11.76
N MET A 333 23.94 -3.06 10.90
CA MET A 333 23.42 -3.68 9.66
C MET A 333 24.24 -4.88 9.16
N LYS A 334 24.18 -6.01 9.86
CA LYS A 334 24.12 -7.32 9.18
C LYS A 334 22.87 -8.06 9.66
#